data_AF-A0A935GM94-F1
#
_entry.id   AF-A0A935GM94-F1
#
_cell.length_a   1.000
_cell.length_b   1.000
_cell.length_c   1.000
_cell.angle_alpha   90.00
_cell.angle_beta   90.00
_cell.angle_gamma   90.00
#
_symmetry.space_group_name_H-M   'P 1'
#
loop_
_entity.id
_entity.type
_entity.pdbx_description
1 polymer ?
#
loop_
_entity_poly.entity_id
_entity_poly.type
_entity_poly.pdbx_seq_one_letter_code
_entity_poly.pdbx_strand_id
1 'polypeptide(L)'
;MVLLGPAEKKELEAILLAQLTAYWNSHGAQGILAPGVFVALDAKGRPSSRSPPRGALGCVEVRTLFTALCHLNDEGPAAFTRENLTPLAEEAATALAAQVNRLSPD
;
A
#
# COMPACT_ATOMS: atom_id res chain seq x y z
N MET A 1 -12.53 -15.42 12.10
CA MET A 1 -13.01 -14.26 11.32
C MET A 1 -11.83 -13.31 11.18
N VAL A 2 -11.34 -13.06 9.95
CA VAL A 2 -10.14 -12.21 9.78
C VAL A 2 -10.62 -10.77 9.63
N LEU A 3 -10.89 -10.15 10.78
CA LEU A 3 -10.93 -8.69 10.87
C LEU A 3 -9.52 -8.24 11.21
N LEU A 4 -8.91 -7.40 10.38
CA LEU A 4 -7.69 -6.70 10.78
C LEU A 4 -8.08 -5.66 11.83
N GLY A 5 -7.77 -5.94 13.10
CA GLY A 5 -7.98 -5.02 14.20
C GLY A 5 -6.99 -3.85 14.17
N PRO A 6 -7.12 -2.91 15.12
CA PRO A 6 -6.25 -1.73 15.18
C PRO A 6 -4.76 -2.07 15.31
N ALA A 7 -4.43 -3.16 16.03
CA ALA A 7 -3.06 -3.61 16.22
C ALA A 7 -2.48 -4.23 14.94
N GLU A 8 -3.24 -5.13 14.29
CA GLU A 8 -2.81 -5.77 13.05
C GLU A 8 -2.71 -4.77 11.89
N LYS A 9 -3.58 -3.74 11.86
CA LYS A 9 -3.49 -2.64 10.90
C LYS A 9 -2.18 -1.86 11.07
N LYS A 10 -1.78 -1.55 12.30
CA LYS A 10 -0.55 -0.82 12.61
C LYS A 10 0.70 -1.62 12.27
N GLU A 11 0.66 -2.93 12.50
CA GLU A 11 1.73 -3.83 12.08
C GLU A 11 1.82 -3.93 10.56
N LEU A 12 0.68 -4.03 9.86
CA LEU A 12 0.63 -4.00 8.41
C LEU A 12 1.25 -2.71 7.85
N GLU A 13 0.84 -1.56 8.37
CA GLU A 13 1.39 -0.25 8.00
C GLU A 13 2.92 -0.21 8.12
N ALA A 14 3.48 -0.69 9.24
CA ALA A 14 4.93 -0.73 9.44
C ALA A 14 5.64 -1.62 8.41
N ILE A 15 5.06 -2.77 8.07
CA ILE A 15 5.62 -3.67 7.05
C ILE A 15 5.55 -3.00 5.67
N LEU A 16 4.42 -2.36 5.34
CA LEU A 16 4.26 -1.65 4.07
C LEU A 16 5.25 -0.50 3.93
N LEU A 17 5.42 0.31 4.98
CA LEU A 17 6.39 1.40 5.00
C LEU A 17 7.81 0.89 4.77
N ALA A 18 8.21 -0.22 5.41
CA ALA A 18 9.52 -0.82 5.21
C ALA A 18 9.70 -1.28 3.74
N GLN A 19 8.69 -1.91 3.15
CA GLN A 19 8.76 -2.37 1.76
C GLN A 19 8.78 -1.22 0.75
N LEU A 20 7.93 -0.22 0.92
CA LEU A 20 7.90 0.99 0.07
C LEU A 20 9.23 1.74 0.17
N THR A 21 9.80 1.84 1.37
CA THR A 21 11.13 2.43 1.59
C THR A 21 12.23 1.65 0.89
N ALA A 22 12.23 0.31 1.00
CA ALA A 22 13.21 -0.53 0.31
C ALA A 22 13.09 -0.42 -1.22
N TYR A 23 11.85 -0.36 -1.73
CA TYR A 23 11.59 -0.18 -3.16
C TYR A 23 12.04 1.19 -3.65
N TRP A 24 11.71 2.26 -2.90
CA TRP A 24 12.16 3.62 -3.14
C TRP A 24 13.68 3.71 -3.20
N ASN A 25 14.38 3.14 -2.22
CA ASN A 25 15.84 3.18 -2.19
C ASN A 25 16.48 2.48 -3.40
N SER A 26 15.77 1.54 -4.02
CA SER A 26 16.26 0.77 -5.16
C SER A 26 15.88 1.35 -6.53
N HIS A 27 14.75 2.07 -6.64
CA HIS A 27 14.20 2.54 -7.93
C HIS A 27 13.84 4.03 -7.97
N GLY A 28 13.92 4.73 -6.84
CA GLY A 28 13.57 6.15 -6.69
C GLY A 28 12.07 6.45 -6.84
N ALA A 29 11.76 7.75 -6.88
CA ALA A 29 10.39 8.28 -6.99
C ALA A 29 9.67 7.84 -8.27
N GLN A 30 10.37 7.85 -9.41
CA GLN A 30 9.77 7.44 -10.68
C GLN A 30 9.47 5.94 -10.71
N GLY A 31 10.31 5.13 -10.06
CA GLY A 31 10.14 3.69 -10.04
C GLY A 31 8.93 3.24 -9.22
N ILE A 32 8.71 3.83 -8.05
CA ILE A 32 7.61 3.44 -7.16
C ILE A 32 6.23 3.92 -7.67
N LEU A 33 6.20 5.00 -8.46
CA LEU A 33 5.01 5.51 -9.13
C LEU A 33 4.81 4.93 -10.54
N ALA A 34 5.69 4.02 -10.96
CA ALA A 34 5.56 3.36 -12.25
C ALA A 34 4.27 2.52 -12.29
N PRO A 35 3.61 2.44 -13.47
CA PRO A 35 2.48 1.54 -13.65
C PRO A 35 2.85 0.10 -13.27
N GLY A 36 1.94 -0.59 -12.58
CA GLY A 36 2.14 -2.00 -12.23
C GLY A 36 2.92 -2.23 -10.92
N VAL A 37 3.20 -1.18 -10.15
CA VAL A 37 3.65 -1.30 -8.76
C VAL A 37 2.44 -1.38 -7.85
N PHE A 38 2.33 -2.50 -7.13
CA PHE A 38 1.20 -2.79 -6.26
C PHE A 38 1.67 -3.03 -4.84
N VAL A 39 0.81 -2.78 -3.88
CA VAL A 39 0.90 -3.38 -2.57
C VAL A 39 -0.21 -4.41 -2.48
N ALA A 40 0.14 -5.68 -2.29
CA ALA A 40 -0.82 -6.76 -2.18
C ALA A 40 -0.59 -7.58 -0.92
N LEU A 41 -1.66 -7.95 -0.23
CA LEU A 41 -1.63 -8.87 0.91
C LEU A 41 -1.95 -10.28 0.42
N ASP A 42 -1.02 -11.22 0.56
CA ASP A 42 -1.30 -12.63 0.24
C ASP A 42 -2.16 -13.31 1.32
N ALA A 43 -2.63 -14.53 1.05
CA ALA A 43 -3.41 -15.34 2.00
C ALA A 43 -2.66 -15.67 3.32
N LYS A 44 -1.36 -15.39 3.39
CA LYS A 44 -0.51 -15.56 4.58
C LYS A 44 -0.20 -14.22 5.27
N GLY A 45 -0.83 -13.12 4.84
CA GLY A 45 -0.61 -11.79 5.40
C GLY A 45 0.72 -11.14 4.99
N ARG A 46 1.41 -11.66 3.97
CA ARG A 46 2.68 -11.10 3.51
C ARG A 46 2.46 -10.08 2.40
N PRO A 47 3.00 -8.86 2.53
CA PRO A 47 2.88 -7.88 1.48
C PRO A 47 3.88 -8.16 0.34
N SER A 48 3.42 -7.98 -0.91
CA SER A 48 4.25 -8.06 -2.12
C SER A 48 4.16 -6.76 -2.91
N SER A 49 5.32 -6.28 -3.40
CA SER A 49 5.46 -5.03 -4.15
C SER A 49 5.45 -5.19 -5.68
N ARG A 50 5.36 -6.44 -6.21
CA ARG A 50 5.46 -6.72 -7.65
C ARG A 50 4.38 -7.69 -8.09
N SER A 51 3.43 -7.17 -8.89
CA SER A 51 2.23 -7.87 -9.42
C SER A 51 1.32 -8.46 -8.34
N PRO A 52 -0.02 -8.37 -8.46
CA PRO A 52 -0.88 -9.08 -7.53
C PRO A 52 -0.57 -10.59 -7.58
N PRO A 53 -0.16 -11.21 -6.45
CA PRO A 53 -0.02 -12.66 -6.39
C PRO A 53 -1.39 -13.31 -6.63
N ARG A 54 -1.42 -14.45 -7.33
CA ARG A 54 -2.65 -15.24 -7.46
C ARG A 54 -3.12 -15.64 -6.06
N GLY A 55 -4.33 -15.23 -5.68
CA GLY A 55 -4.87 -15.45 -4.33
C GLY A 55 -4.53 -14.36 -3.30
N ALA A 56 -4.20 -13.14 -3.73
CA ALA A 56 -4.15 -11.98 -2.85
C ALA A 56 -5.52 -11.73 -2.20
N LEU A 57 -5.53 -11.51 -0.88
CA LEU A 57 -6.72 -11.11 -0.13
C LEU A 57 -7.07 -9.64 -0.36
N GLY A 58 -6.07 -8.83 -0.72
CA GLY A 58 -6.26 -7.45 -1.14
C GLY A 58 -5.10 -7.00 -2.01
N CYS A 59 -5.37 -6.08 -2.92
CA CYS A 59 -4.36 -5.49 -3.79
C CYS A 59 -4.72 -4.02 -4.07
N VAL A 60 -3.73 -3.15 -3.98
CA VAL A 60 -3.88 -1.73 -4.30
C VAL A 60 -2.70 -1.27 -5.13
N GLU A 61 -2.95 -0.57 -6.23
CA GLU A 61 -1.88 0.03 -7.02
C GLU A 61 -1.33 1.28 -6.31
N VAL A 62 -0.01 1.35 -6.17
CA VAL A 62 0.66 2.45 -5.46
C VAL A 62 0.37 3.80 -6.12
N ARG A 63 0.36 3.83 -7.46
CA ARG A 63 0.06 5.04 -8.22
C ARG A 63 -1.36 5.56 -7.95
N THR A 64 -2.33 4.68 -7.75
CA THR A 64 -3.72 5.07 -7.47
C THR A 64 -3.84 5.72 -6.10
N LEU A 65 -3.19 5.14 -5.08
CA LEU A 65 -3.12 5.72 -3.74
C LEU A 65 -2.39 7.06 -3.74
N PHE A 66 -1.26 7.14 -4.43
CA PHE A 66 -0.50 8.37 -4.55
C PHE A 66 -1.30 9.47 -5.27
N THR A 67 -2.03 9.13 -6.33
CA THR A 67 -2.87 10.09 -7.05
C THR A 67 -3.96 10.65 -6.14
N ALA A 68 -4.60 9.79 -5.33
CA ALA A 68 -5.56 10.23 -4.33
C ALA A 68 -4.92 11.17 -3.30
N LEU A 69 -3.70 10.88 -2.84
CA LEU A 69 -2.96 11.73 -1.89
C LEU A 69 -2.52 13.08 -2.50
N CYS A 70 -2.11 13.11 -3.77
CA CYS A 70 -1.80 14.35 -4.50
C CYS A 70 -3.00 15.28 -4.60
N HIS A 71 -4.19 14.74 -4.87
CA HIS A 71 -5.42 15.53 -4.93
C HIS A 71 -5.83 16.11 -3.56
N LEU A 72 -5.34 15.56 -2.46
CA LEU A 72 -5.58 16.05 -1.11
C LEU A 72 -4.59 17.13 -0.67
N ASN A 73 -3.37 17.12 -1.22
CA ASN A 73 -2.29 18.02 -0.81
C ASN A 73 -2.02 19.18 -1.80
N ASP A 74 -2.80 19.31 -2.90
CA ASP A 74 -2.64 20.30 -3.98
C ASP A 74 -1.27 20.32 -4.68
N GLU A 75 -0.35 19.42 -4.29
CA GLU A 75 0.96 19.25 -4.90
C GLU A 75 0.88 18.17 -5.99
N GLY A 76 1.19 18.57 -7.23
CA GLY A 76 1.18 17.65 -8.37
C GLY A 76 2.18 16.49 -8.24
N PRO A 77 2.15 15.50 -9.15
CA PRO A 77 2.94 14.27 -9.06
C PRO A 77 4.47 14.47 -9.06
N ALA A 78 4.96 15.66 -9.40
CA ALA A 78 6.38 16.02 -9.31
C ALA A 78 6.88 16.24 -7.87
N ALA A 79 5.98 16.35 -6.89
CA ALA A 79 6.30 16.60 -5.49
C ALA A 79 6.49 15.32 -4.65
N PHE A 80 6.50 14.13 -5.28
CA PHE A 80 6.65 12.89 -4.51
C PHE A 80 8.05 12.79 -3.91
N THR A 81 8.13 12.96 -2.60
CA THR A 81 9.33 12.83 -1.78
C THR A 81 9.25 11.59 -0.90
N ARG A 82 10.35 11.27 -0.24
CA ARG A 82 10.43 10.15 0.70
C ARG A 82 9.47 10.32 1.89
N GLU A 83 9.11 11.54 2.26
CA GLU A 83 8.20 11.85 3.35
C GLU A 83 6.77 11.39 3.04
N ASN A 84 6.41 11.33 1.76
CA ASN A 84 5.11 10.85 1.32
C ASN A 84 4.95 9.32 1.44
N LEU A 85 6.01 8.56 1.78
CA LEU A 85 5.94 7.10 1.95
C LEU A 85 5.12 6.69 3.17
N THR A 86 5.16 7.46 4.25
CA THR A 86 4.38 7.20 5.47
C THR A 86 2.87 7.32 5.24
N PRO A 87 2.33 8.46 4.76
CA PRO A 87 0.89 8.56 4.47
C PRO A 87 0.46 7.58 3.38
N LEU A 88 1.34 7.26 2.42
CA LEU A 88 1.08 6.23 1.42
C LEU A 88 0.94 4.83 2.03
N ALA A 89 1.76 4.49 3.03
CA ALA A 89 1.68 3.22 3.75
C ALA A 89 0.40 3.13 4.60
N GLU A 90 0.01 4.22 5.26
CA GLU A 90 -1.24 4.31 6.06
C GLU A 90 -2.48 4.10 5.19
N GLU A 91 -2.55 4.79 4.04
CA GLU A 91 -3.64 4.65 3.09
C GLU A 91 -3.67 3.26 2.46
N ALA A 92 -2.50 2.71 2.09
CA ALA A 92 -2.40 1.34 1.59
C ALA A 92 -2.91 0.32 2.63
N ALA A 93 -2.51 0.46 3.90
CA ALA A 93 -2.94 -0.40 4.98
C ALA A 93 -4.46 -0.30 5.21
N THR A 94 -5.02 0.91 5.17
CA THR A 94 -6.45 1.16 5.29
C THR A 94 -7.24 0.53 4.15
N ALA A 95 -6.81 0.74 2.90
CA ALA A 95 -7.44 0.18 1.72
C ALA A 95 -7.37 -1.36 1.70
N LEU A 96 -6.22 -1.93 2.07
CA LEU A 96 -6.06 -3.39 2.18
C LEU A 96 -6.93 -3.97 3.30
N ALA A 97 -6.97 -3.34 4.48
CA ALA A 97 -7.83 -3.78 5.56
C ALA A 97 -9.31 -3.73 5.16
N ALA A 98 -9.75 -2.70 4.44
CA ALA A 98 -11.11 -2.62 3.93
C ALA A 98 -11.44 -3.73 2.91
N GLN A 99 -10.49 -4.10 2.04
CA GLN A 99 -10.67 -5.22 1.12
C GLN A 99 -10.74 -6.56 1.85
N VAL A 100 -9.83 -6.80 2.80
CA VAL A 100 -9.78 -8.05 3.60
C VAL A 100 -11.02 -8.20 4.47
N ASN A 101 -11.47 -7.13 5.13
CA ASN A 101 -12.64 -7.18 5.99
C ASN A 101 -13.94 -7.48 5.22
N ARG A 102 -14.02 -7.18 3.91
CA ARG A 102 -15.14 -7.58 3.04
C ARG A 102 -15.16 -9.09 2.75
N LEU A 103 -14.05 -9.79 2.93
CA LEU A 103 -13.95 -11.24 2.69
C LEU A 103 -14.41 -12.08 3.88
N SER A 104 -14.60 -11.48 5.07
CA SER A 104 -15.33 -12.14 6.15
C SER A 104 -16.83 -11.91 5.94
N PRO A 105 -17.61 -12.89 5.46
CA PRO A 105 -19.05 -12.82 5.62
C PRO A 105 -19.36 -12.98 7.11
N ASP A 106 -20.35 -12.23 7.58
CA ASP A 106 -21.06 -12.49 8.84
C ASP A 106 -21.53 -13.97 8.90
#